data_AF-A0A9R0ZKM1-F1
#
_entry.id   AF-A0A9R0ZKM1-F1
#
_cell.length_a   1.000
_cell.length_b   1.000
_cell.length_c   1.000
_cell.angle_alpha   90.00
_cell.angle_beta   90.00
_cell.angle_gamma   90.00
#
_symmetry.space_group_name_H-M   'P 1'
#
loop_
_entity.id
_entity.type
_entity.pdbx_description
1 polymer ?
#
loop_
_entity_poly.entity_id
_entity_poly.type
_entity_poly.pdbx_seq_one_letter_code
_entity_poly.pdbx_strand_id
1 'polypeptide(L)'
;MFSKKAAGKVPVLSVIDDGRGMAYPEMMRMISFGHKRPNEHCNEQIGRFGIGFKTGAMKLGKDAIVLTQTSTSRSVSFLSQSFNENKDNLEIPVVTYRKEGQYMEVDLSVQSEATAEYNLNAIKEFSPFNEYFIGEKLGLFGEEGTGTQIYIWNLDRWGKDYTLDWNSGRTDENPTDKGHGDILIRSKRVRSRPGQTSKQVPLDYSLHSYLEVIFRNPRMKITVQGSKVNAHVI
;
A
#
# COMPACT_ATOMS: atom_id res chain seq x y z
N MET A 1 -3.14 -5.79 12.77
CA MET A 1 -3.10 -4.54 13.56
C MET A 1 -4.32 -4.47 14.46
N PHE A 2 -4.25 -3.89 15.67
CA PHE A 2 -5.45 -3.73 16.49
C PHE A 2 -6.28 -2.53 16.00
N SER A 3 -7.59 -2.69 15.84
CA SER A 3 -8.50 -1.59 15.48
C SER A 3 -9.46 -1.34 16.63
N LYS A 4 -9.51 -0.09 17.11
CA LYS A 4 -10.44 0.34 18.16
C LYS A 4 -11.90 0.11 17.74
N LYS A 5 -12.24 0.48 16.50
CA LYS A 5 -13.60 0.36 15.95
C LYS A 5 -14.06 -1.09 15.80
N ALA A 6 -13.13 -2.00 15.47
CA ALA A 6 -13.46 -3.42 15.31
C ALA A 6 -13.29 -4.24 16.61
N ALA A 7 -12.89 -3.62 17.72
CA ALA A 7 -12.60 -4.25 19.01
C ALA A 7 -11.73 -5.53 18.89
N GLY A 8 -10.73 -5.51 18.00
CA GLY A 8 -9.94 -6.70 17.69
C GLY A 8 -8.82 -6.50 16.68
N LYS A 9 -8.10 -7.59 16.38
CA LYS A 9 -7.06 -7.60 15.34
C LYS A 9 -7.71 -7.63 13.96
N VAL A 10 -7.37 -6.64 13.13
CA VAL A 10 -7.75 -6.55 11.72
C VAL A 10 -6.52 -6.85 10.87
N PRO A 11 -6.63 -7.71 9.82
CA PRO A 11 -5.54 -7.91 8.88
C PRO A 11 -5.31 -6.64 8.08
N VAL A 12 -4.03 -6.38 7.81
CA VAL A 12 -3.58 -5.22 7.05
C VAL A 12 -2.64 -5.73 5.97
N LEU A 13 -2.91 -5.38 4.73
CA LEU A 13 -1.96 -5.58 3.64
C LEU A 13 -1.02 -4.38 3.62
N SER A 14 0.28 -4.63 3.63
CA SER A 14 1.30 -3.57 3.53
C SER A 14 2.11 -3.75 2.25
N VAL A 15 2.40 -2.63 1.59
CA VAL A 15 3.31 -2.54 0.45
C VAL A 15 4.31 -1.45 0.78
N ILE A 16 5.59 -1.80 0.82
CA ILE A 16 6.66 -0.92 1.29
C ILE A 16 7.77 -0.93 0.23
N ASP A 17 8.21 0.25 -0.16
CA ASP A 17 9.37 0.44 -1.03
C ASP A 17 10.36 1.45 -0.44
N ASP A 18 11.62 1.29 -0.81
CA ASP A 18 12.76 2.17 -0.52
C ASP A 18 13.07 3.10 -1.72
N GLY A 19 12.05 3.44 -2.51
CA GLY A 19 12.17 4.35 -3.64
C GLY A 19 12.38 5.81 -3.21
N ARG A 20 12.23 6.75 -4.15
CA ARG A 20 12.50 8.18 -3.89
C ARG A 20 11.45 8.90 -3.00
N GLY A 21 10.35 8.23 -2.67
CA GLY A 21 9.17 8.84 -2.05
C GLY A 21 8.43 9.81 -2.99
N MET A 22 7.54 10.63 -2.41
CA MET A 22 6.75 11.62 -3.13
C MET A 22 6.69 12.95 -2.36
N ALA A 23 6.93 14.05 -3.05
CA ALA A 23 6.64 15.38 -2.52
C ALA A 23 5.13 15.67 -2.58
N TYR A 24 4.67 16.71 -1.89
CA TYR A 24 3.24 17.06 -1.83
C TYR A 24 2.54 17.13 -3.21
N PRO A 25 3.10 17.80 -4.25
CA PRO A 25 2.44 17.83 -5.56
C PRO A 25 2.30 16.45 -6.21
N GLU A 26 3.26 15.56 -5.98
CA GLU A 26 3.24 14.19 -6.51
C GLU A 26 2.21 13.34 -5.75
N MET A 27 2.11 13.50 -4.43
CA MET A 27 1.07 12.88 -3.60
C MET A 27 -0.32 13.32 -4.05
N MET A 28 -0.54 14.64 -4.20
CA MET A 28 -1.82 15.18 -4.67
C MET A 28 -2.18 14.62 -6.05
N ARG A 29 -1.20 14.48 -6.96
CA ARG A 29 -1.42 13.85 -8.26
C ARG A 29 -1.79 12.37 -8.17
N MET A 30 -1.19 11.63 -7.23
CA MET A 30 -1.47 10.21 -7.00
C MET A 30 -2.92 9.99 -6.53
N ILE A 31 -3.43 10.86 -5.66
CA ILE A 31 -4.77 10.72 -5.07
C ILE A 31 -5.87 11.39 -5.88
N SER A 32 -5.56 12.41 -6.68
CA SER A 32 -6.53 13.08 -7.56
C SER A 32 -6.92 12.21 -8.75
N PHE A 33 -8.17 12.34 -9.22
CA PHE A 33 -8.66 11.67 -10.44
C PHE A 33 -8.32 12.47 -11.69
N GLY A 34 -8.03 11.79 -12.80
CA GLY A 34 -7.95 12.43 -14.12
C GLY A 34 -6.61 13.08 -14.51
N HIS A 35 -5.57 13.03 -13.67
CA HIS A 35 -4.25 13.54 -14.08
C HIS A 35 -3.51 12.51 -14.96
N LYS A 36 -3.53 12.74 -16.27
CA LYS A 36 -2.49 12.21 -17.16
C LYS A 36 -1.18 12.91 -16.81
N ARG A 37 -0.06 12.17 -16.77
CA ARG A 37 1.25 12.83 -16.80
C ARG A 37 1.32 13.59 -18.14
N PRO A 38 1.76 14.87 -18.17
CA PRO A 38 2.07 15.51 -19.44
C PRO A 38 3.02 14.59 -20.20
N ASN A 39 2.77 14.46 -21.51
CA ASN A 39 3.41 13.52 -22.44
C ASN A 39 4.91 13.82 -22.65
N GLU A 40 5.71 13.86 -21.60
CA GLU A 40 7.15 14.09 -21.68
C GLU A 40 7.90 12.81 -21.28
N HIS A 41 8.26 12.05 -22.31
CA HIS A 41 9.47 11.24 -22.40
C HIS A 41 9.84 10.35 -21.20
N CYS A 42 8.96 9.42 -20.82
CA CYS A 42 9.35 8.24 -20.04
C CYS A 42 8.69 6.99 -20.62
N ASN A 43 9.09 6.60 -21.83
CA ASN A 43 8.57 5.40 -22.53
C ASN A 43 8.75 4.10 -21.71
N GLU A 44 9.62 4.11 -20.71
CA GLU A 44 9.95 2.97 -19.86
C GLU A 44 9.09 2.86 -18.58
N GLN A 45 8.22 3.84 -18.28
CA GLN A 45 7.36 3.78 -17.09
C GLN A 45 6.05 3.03 -17.34
N ILE A 46 5.71 2.12 -16.42
CA ILE A 46 4.49 1.30 -16.48
C ILE A 46 3.22 2.14 -16.20
N GLY A 47 3.29 3.07 -15.24
CA GLY A 47 2.14 3.86 -14.80
C GLY A 47 1.79 5.01 -15.75
N ARG A 48 0.79 4.81 -16.62
CA ARG A 48 0.37 5.81 -17.62
C ARG A 48 -0.90 6.59 -17.26
N PHE A 49 -1.84 5.92 -16.61
CA PHE A 49 -3.21 6.42 -16.45
C PHE A 49 -3.48 7.16 -15.13
N GLY A 50 -2.56 7.09 -14.17
CA GLY A 50 -2.72 7.77 -12.88
C GLY A 50 -3.84 7.21 -11.99
N ILE A 51 -4.41 6.05 -12.31
CA ILE A 51 -5.53 5.44 -11.54
C ILE A 51 -5.16 4.15 -10.78
N GLY A 52 -4.00 3.54 -11.08
CA GLY A 52 -3.66 2.20 -10.61
C GLY A 52 -3.64 2.03 -9.09
N PHE A 53 -3.15 3.03 -8.35
CA PHE A 53 -3.21 3.02 -6.89
C PHE A 53 -4.65 3.00 -6.38
N LYS A 54 -5.47 3.96 -6.82
CA LYS A 54 -6.86 4.13 -6.35
C LYS A 54 -7.68 2.87 -6.64
N THR A 55 -7.62 2.36 -7.87
CA THR A 55 -8.39 1.18 -8.27
C THR A 55 -7.86 -0.09 -7.58
N GLY A 56 -6.55 -0.26 -7.47
CA GLY A 56 -5.95 -1.41 -6.80
C GLY A 56 -6.23 -1.42 -5.30
N ALA A 57 -6.00 -0.31 -4.61
CA ALA A 57 -6.22 -0.20 -3.16
C ALA A 57 -7.70 -0.39 -2.81
N MET A 58 -8.61 0.30 -3.50
CA MET A 58 -10.05 0.18 -3.26
C MET A 58 -10.65 -1.15 -3.72
N LYS A 59 -9.93 -1.94 -4.54
CA LYS A 59 -10.31 -3.31 -4.86
C LYS A 59 -9.94 -4.31 -3.76
N LEU A 60 -8.92 -3.99 -2.96
CA LEU A 60 -8.40 -4.88 -1.92
C LEU A 60 -9.04 -4.61 -0.55
N GLY A 61 -9.33 -3.35 -0.24
CA GLY A 61 -9.98 -2.96 1.01
C GLY A 61 -10.65 -1.60 0.94
N LYS A 62 -11.45 -1.30 1.96
CA LYS A 62 -12.24 -0.06 2.02
C LYS A 62 -11.41 1.17 2.37
N ASP A 63 -10.28 0.96 3.04
CA ASP A 63 -9.49 2.04 3.62
C ASP A 63 -8.00 1.81 3.42
N ALA A 64 -7.28 2.87 3.04
CA ALA A 64 -5.85 2.84 2.79
C ALA A 64 -5.18 4.13 3.28
N ILE A 65 -4.02 3.99 3.92
CA ILE A 65 -3.14 5.11 4.29
C ILE A 65 -1.83 4.98 3.51
N VAL A 66 -1.34 6.10 3.02
CA VAL A 66 -0.06 6.23 2.32
C VAL A 66 0.84 7.11 3.15
N LEU A 67 1.98 6.56 3.55
CA LEU A 67 3.07 7.28 4.20
C LEU A 67 4.20 7.38 3.18
N THR A 68 4.77 8.56 2.99
CA THR A 68 5.89 8.74 2.08
C THR A 68 6.91 9.70 2.66
N GLN A 69 8.18 9.43 2.36
CA GLN A 69 9.31 10.23 2.80
C GLN A 69 10.23 10.50 1.60
N THR A 70 10.52 11.77 1.38
CA THR A 70 11.61 12.25 0.53
C THR A 70 12.76 12.72 1.41
N SER A 71 13.85 13.20 0.82
CA SER A 71 14.95 13.80 1.58
C SER A 71 14.57 15.11 2.28
N THR A 72 13.47 15.77 1.88
CA THR A 72 13.08 17.09 2.38
C THR A 72 11.67 17.15 2.96
N SER A 73 10.85 16.11 2.80
CA SER A 73 9.46 16.11 3.23
C SER A 73 8.95 14.75 3.68
N ARG A 74 7.93 14.74 4.54
CA ARG A 74 7.11 13.56 4.86
C ARG A 74 5.66 13.90 4.62
N SER A 75 4.92 13.00 3.97
CA SER A 75 3.49 13.20 3.76
C SER A 75 2.71 11.96 4.14
N VAL A 76 1.53 12.19 4.69
CA VAL A 76 0.53 11.18 5.01
C VAL A 76 -0.72 11.51 4.20
N SER A 77 -1.27 10.52 3.50
CA SER A 77 -2.55 10.63 2.81
C SER A 77 -3.47 9.48 3.17
N PHE A 78 -4.77 9.75 3.28
CA PHE A 78 -5.74 8.78 3.72
C PHE A 78 -6.93 8.67 2.76
N LEU A 79 -6.97 7.57 2.01
CA LEU A 79 -8.06 7.22 1.10
C LEU A 79 -9.00 6.24 1.79
N SER A 80 -10.17 6.71 2.23
CA SER A 80 -11.06 5.94 3.08
C SER A 80 -12.52 6.05 2.66
N GLN A 81 -13.15 4.91 2.39
CA GLN A 81 -14.59 4.85 2.24
C GLN A 81 -15.29 5.05 3.59
N SER A 82 -14.69 4.57 4.68
CA SER A 82 -15.25 4.71 6.03
C SER A 82 -15.35 6.17 6.48
N PHE A 83 -14.36 7.01 6.15
CA PHE A 83 -14.36 8.45 6.43
C PHE A 83 -15.37 9.23 5.57
N ASN A 84 -15.64 8.73 4.36
CA ASN A 84 -16.49 9.39 3.36
C ASN A 84 -17.92 8.83 3.30
N GLU A 85 -18.29 7.88 4.16
CA GLU A 85 -19.57 7.15 4.09
C GLU A 85 -20.81 8.06 4.10
N ASN A 86 -20.74 9.19 4.81
CA ASN A 86 -21.84 10.16 4.94
C ASN A 86 -21.50 11.52 4.32
N LYS A 87 -20.60 11.55 3.33
CA LYS A 87 -20.18 12.80 2.66
C LYS A 87 -20.67 12.81 1.21
N ASP A 88 -21.23 13.94 0.80
CA ASP A 88 -21.63 14.14 -0.59
C ASP A 88 -20.43 14.23 -1.55
N ASN A 89 -19.31 14.75 -1.04
CA ASN A 89 -18.07 14.93 -1.79
C ASN A 89 -16.95 14.07 -1.20
N LEU A 90 -16.17 13.45 -2.08
CA LEU A 90 -14.99 12.69 -1.68
C LEU A 90 -13.92 13.63 -1.12
N GLU A 91 -13.54 13.37 0.12
CA GLU A 91 -12.44 14.04 0.79
C GLU A 91 -11.29 13.05 1.07
N ILE A 92 -10.07 13.50 0.82
CA ILE A 92 -8.86 12.71 1.04
C ILE A 92 -7.94 13.53 1.96
N PRO A 93 -7.93 13.27 3.27
CA PRO A 93 -7.06 13.96 4.20
C PRO A 93 -5.59 13.79 3.80
N VAL A 94 -4.85 14.90 3.76
CA VAL A 94 -3.42 14.93 3.51
C VAL A 94 -2.76 15.83 4.54
N VAL A 95 -1.67 15.35 5.13
CA VAL A 95 -0.81 16.12 6.02
C VAL A 95 0.61 16.03 5.51
N THR A 96 1.23 17.16 5.23
CA THR A 96 2.62 17.25 4.81
C THR A 96 3.45 18.01 5.82
N TYR A 97 4.62 17.45 6.09
CA TYR A 97 5.67 18.04 6.89
C TYR A 97 6.89 18.30 6.03
N ARG A 98 7.57 19.42 6.27
CA ARG A 98 8.85 19.78 5.68
C ARG A 98 9.96 19.58 6.69
N LYS A 99 11.12 19.16 6.21
CA LYS A 99 12.34 19.06 7.03
C LYS A 99 12.95 20.45 7.19
N GLU A 100 13.07 20.90 8.43
CA GLU A 100 13.76 22.13 8.81
C GLU A 100 14.93 21.78 9.74
N GLY A 101 16.13 21.68 9.15
CA GLY A 101 17.31 21.16 9.84
C GLY A 101 17.12 19.71 10.27
N GLN A 102 17.01 19.49 11.59
CA GLN A 102 16.84 18.16 12.20
C GLN A 102 15.39 17.87 12.62
N TYR A 103 14.47 18.84 12.45
CA TYR A 103 13.08 18.70 12.86
C TYR A 103 12.13 18.66 11.65
N MET A 104 10.92 18.17 11.89
CA MET A 104 9.85 18.14 10.89
C MET A 104 8.75 19.10 11.34
N GLU A 105 8.45 20.09 10.51
CA GLU A 105 7.40 21.08 10.75
C GLU A 105 6.27 20.92 9.74
N VAL A 106 5.05 21.31 10.11
CA VAL A 106 3.93 21.32 9.17
C VAL A 106 4.27 22.25 8.00
N ASP A 107 4.12 21.78 6.76
CA ASP A 107 4.47 22.59 5.59
C ASP A 107 3.37 23.62 5.31
N LEU A 108 3.53 24.82 5.89
CA LEU A 108 2.58 25.93 5.76
C LEU A 108 2.48 26.50 4.33
N SER A 109 3.39 26.15 3.43
CA SER A 109 3.32 26.59 2.03
C SER A 109 2.32 25.81 1.20
N VAL A 110 1.85 24.64 1.69
CA VAL A 110 0.92 23.76 0.97
C VAL A 110 -0.39 23.52 1.71
N GLN A 111 -0.45 23.81 3.02
CA GLN A 111 -1.63 23.64 3.86
C GLN A 111 -1.61 24.62 5.04
N SER A 112 -2.78 24.99 5.57
CA SER A 112 -2.85 25.75 6.82
C SER A 112 -2.71 24.83 8.05
N GLU A 113 -2.36 25.38 9.22
CA GLU A 113 -2.34 24.61 10.47
C GLU A 113 -3.71 24.00 10.79
N ALA A 114 -4.79 24.78 10.64
CA ALA A 114 -6.15 24.30 10.88
C ALA A 114 -6.53 23.14 9.94
N THR A 115 -6.13 23.22 8.66
CA THR A 115 -6.33 22.12 7.70
C THR A 115 -5.50 20.89 8.07
N ALA A 116 -4.26 21.09 8.50
CA ALA A 116 -3.37 20.02 8.95
C ALA A 116 -3.96 19.28 10.15
N GLU A 117 -4.43 20.04 11.15
CA GLU A 117 -5.03 19.52 12.38
C GLU A 117 -6.32 18.76 12.07
N TYR A 118 -7.22 19.34 11.27
CA TYR A 118 -8.45 18.66 10.83
C TYR A 118 -8.14 17.32 10.14
N ASN A 119 -7.23 17.33 9.17
CA ASN A 119 -6.86 16.13 8.42
C ASN A 119 -6.21 15.07 9.32
N LEU A 120 -5.34 15.49 10.23
CA LEU A 120 -4.68 14.58 11.16
C LEU A 120 -5.70 13.96 12.14
N ASN A 121 -6.66 14.74 12.63
CA ASN A 121 -7.74 14.24 13.49
C ASN A 121 -8.61 13.21 12.75
N ALA A 122 -8.98 13.49 11.50
CA ALA A 122 -9.70 12.54 10.65
C ALA A 122 -8.92 11.22 10.50
N ILE A 123 -7.60 11.28 10.25
CA ILE A 123 -6.76 10.08 10.16
C ILE A 123 -6.73 9.31 11.48
N LYS A 124 -6.56 9.99 12.63
CA LYS A 124 -6.51 9.35 13.96
C LYS A 124 -7.84 8.67 14.33
N GLU A 125 -8.96 9.26 13.93
CA GLU A 125 -10.30 8.76 14.26
C GLU A 125 -10.70 7.56 13.38
N PHE A 126 -10.46 7.64 12.06
CA PHE A 126 -10.97 6.68 11.09
C PHE A 126 -9.94 5.63 10.65
N SER A 127 -8.68 5.74 11.08
CA SER A 127 -7.65 4.73 10.80
C SER A 127 -7.23 3.97 12.07
N PRO A 128 -6.68 2.74 11.93
CA PRO A 128 -6.06 2.03 13.05
C PRO A 128 -4.69 2.61 13.43
N PHE A 129 -4.22 3.64 12.72
CA PHE A 129 -2.94 4.31 12.97
C PHE A 129 -3.18 5.56 13.82
N ASN A 130 -2.63 5.56 15.03
CA ASN A 130 -2.49 6.78 15.81
C ASN A 130 -1.19 7.50 15.46
N GLU A 131 -0.97 8.68 16.04
CA GLU A 131 0.22 9.49 15.82
C GLU A 131 1.54 8.74 16.13
N TYR A 132 1.56 7.94 17.19
CA TYR A 132 2.71 7.09 17.52
C TYR A 132 3.00 6.06 16.43
N PHE A 133 1.99 5.36 15.91
CA PHE A 133 2.16 4.40 14.83
C PHE A 133 2.57 5.07 13.52
N ILE A 134 1.99 6.23 13.19
CA ILE A 134 2.39 7.01 12.01
C ILE A 134 3.88 7.41 12.12
N GLY A 135 4.28 7.94 13.28
CA GLY A 135 5.67 8.30 13.57
C GLY A 135 6.61 7.10 13.53
N GLU A 136 6.25 5.98 14.15
CA GLU A 136 7.02 4.72 14.10
C GLU A 136 7.22 4.25 12.66
N LYS A 137 6.16 4.24 11.84
CA LYS A 137 6.23 3.79 10.46
C LYS A 137 7.06 4.73 9.58
N LEU A 138 6.91 6.04 9.74
CA LEU A 138 7.79 7.00 9.07
C LEU A 138 9.24 6.87 9.51
N GLY A 139 9.48 6.55 10.78
CA GLY A 139 10.82 6.29 11.33
C GLY A 139 11.55 5.10 10.69
N LEU A 140 10.85 4.15 10.07
CA LEU A 140 11.45 3.00 9.40
C LEU A 140 12.34 3.37 8.21
N PHE A 141 12.15 4.55 7.62
CA PHE A 141 13.02 5.07 6.57
C PHE A 141 14.36 5.61 7.13
N GLY A 142 14.45 5.87 8.44
CA GLY A 142 15.57 6.60 9.02
C GLY A 142 15.57 8.10 8.66
N GLU A 143 16.63 8.80 9.04
CA GLU A 143 16.75 10.27 8.85
C GLU A 143 17.04 10.68 7.40
N GLU A 144 17.74 9.82 6.66
CA GLU A 144 18.18 10.07 5.27
C GLU A 144 17.53 9.14 4.25
N GLY A 145 16.82 8.10 4.68
CA GLY A 145 16.16 7.20 3.74
C GLY A 145 14.94 7.84 3.09
N THR A 146 14.50 7.24 2.00
CA THR A 146 13.32 7.65 1.25
C THR A 146 12.47 6.43 0.94
N GLY A 147 11.20 6.65 0.63
CA GLY A 147 10.33 5.58 0.19
C GLY A 147 8.86 5.84 0.40
N THR A 148 8.06 4.80 0.19
CA THR A 148 6.61 4.84 0.37
C THR A 148 6.14 3.58 1.09
N GLN A 149 5.21 3.75 2.03
CA GLN A 149 4.51 2.66 2.71
C GLN A 149 3.02 2.85 2.51
N ILE A 150 2.37 1.82 1.98
CA ILE A 150 0.94 1.78 1.77
C ILE A 150 0.39 0.69 2.68
N TYR A 151 -0.59 1.04 3.49
CA TYR A 151 -1.32 0.08 4.32
C TYR A 151 -2.78 0.09 3.95
N ILE A 152 -3.34 -1.10 3.67
CA ILE A 152 -4.72 -1.30 3.26
C ILE A 152 -5.39 -2.23 4.26
N TRP A 153 -6.57 -1.85 4.76
CA TRP A 153 -7.35 -2.65 5.71
C TRP A 153 -8.84 -2.61 5.37
N ASN A 154 -9.65 -3.23 6.23
CA ASN A 154 -11.05 -3.52 5.95
C ASN A 154 -11.18 -4.25 4.61
N LEU A 155 -10.41 -5.34 4.52
CA LEU A 155 -10.19 -6.12 3.30
C LEU A 155 -11.45 -6.89 2.88
N ASP A 156 -11.57 -7.13 1.57
CA ASP A 156 -12.68 -7.90 0.98
C ASP A 156 -12.82 -9.27 1.66
N ARG A 157 -14.05 -9.63 2.02
CA ARG A 157 -14.38 -10.90 2.70
C ARG A 157 -14.78 -12.00 1.73
N TRP A 158 -14.50 -13.24 2.12
CA TRP A 158 -14.94 -14.47 1.46
C TRP A 158 -15.63 -15.37 2.49
N GLY A 159 -16.96 -15.28 2.57
CA GLY A 159 -17.73 -15.92 3.63
C GLY A 159 -17.36 -15.34 5.01
N LYS A 160 -16.86 -16.20 5.92
CA LYS A 160 -16.41 -15.78 7.26
C LYS A 160 -14.97 -15.24 7.26
N ASP A 161 -14.19 -15.61 6.25
CA ASP A 161 -12.76 -15.27 6.12
C ASP A 161 -12.52 -14.08 5.19
N TYR A 162 -11.25 -13.76 4.94
CA TYR A 162 -10.84 -12.77 3.94
C TYR A 162 -10.57 -13.42 2.58
N THR A 163 -10.69 -12.63 1.52
CA THR A 163 -10.36 -13.06 0.14
C THR A 163 -8.89 -13.43 -0.04
N LEU A 164 -8.03 -12.82 0.76
CA LEU A 164 -6.60 -13.13 0.85
C LEU A 164 -6.33 -14.06 2.05
N ASP A 165 -5.32 -14.90 1.89
CA ASP A 165 -4.84 -15.83 2.90
C ASP A 165 -3.34 -15.62 3.12
N TRP A 166 -2.92 -15.35 4.35
CA TRP A 166 -1.52 -15.06 4.67
C TRP A 166 -0.84 -16.34 5.14
N ASN A 167 0.20 -16.76 4.42
CA ASN A 167 1.08 -17.82 4.86
C ASN A 167 2.39 -17.20 5.33
N SER A 168 2.67 -17.27 6.63
CA SER A 168 3.88 -16.71 7.23
C SER A 168 5.14 -17.48 6.84
N GLY A 169 5.01 -18.72 6.32
CA GLY A 169 6.12 -19.62 6.06
C GLY A 169 6.87 -20.06 7.33
N ARG A 170 6.36 -19.72 8.52
CA ARG A 170 6.94 -20.14 9.80
C ARG A 170 6.44 -21.55 10.11
N THR A 171 7.39 -22.48 10.25
CA THR A 171 7.14 -23.90 10.56
C THR A 171 6.35 -24.12 11.85
N ASP A 172 6.39 -23.15 12.78
CA ASP A 172 5.77 -23.26 14.09
C ASP A 172 4.23 -23.13 14.03
N GLU A 173 3.69 -22.50 12.98
CA GLU A 173 2.25 -22.31 12.77
C GLU A 173 1.62 -23.43 11.92
N ASN A 174 2.42 -24.10 11.07
CA ASN A 174 2.00 -25.25 10.26
C ASN A 174 3.18 -26.23 10.03
N PRO A 175 3.26 -27.34 10.79
CA PRO A 175 4.38 -28.30 10.74
C PRO A 175 4.56 -29.00 9.38
N THR A 176 3.54 -28.97 8.52
CA THR A 176 3.56 -29.60 7.19
C THR A 176 4.11 -28.69 6.10
N ASP A 177 4.24 -27.39 6.37
CA ASP A 177 4.67 -26.42 5.37
C ASP A 177 6.10 -25.99 5.71
N LYS A 178 7.08 -26.57 4.99
CA LYS A 178 8.42 -25.99 4.89
C LYS A 178 8.37 -24.74 4.00
N GLY A 179 7.40 -23.87 4.28
CA GLY A 179 6.84 -22.93 3.32
C GLY A 179 7.65 -21.66 3.20
N HIS A 180 7.87 -21.21 1.98
CA HIS A 180 8.21 -19.82 1.73
C HIS A 180 6.97 -18.95 2.05
N GLY A 181 7.16 -17.82 2.71
CA GLY A 181 6.08 -16.89 3.04
C GLY A 181 5.38 -16.39 1.77
N ASP A 182 4.04 -16.39 1.78
CA ASP A 182 3.21 -16.07 0.62
C ASP A 182 1.88 -15.41 1.03
N ILE A 183 1.20 -14.81 0.06
CA ILE A 183 -0.20 -14.36 0.17
C ILE A 183 -0.98 -15.02 -0.95
N LEU A 184 -1.99 -15.81 -0.58
CA LEU A 184 -2.80 -16.57 -1.53
C LEU A 184 -4.16 -15.91 -1.75
N ILE A 185 -4.69 -16.02 -2.96
CA ILE A 185 -6.11 -15.73 -3.25
C ILE A 185 -6.94 -16.97 -2.88
N ARG A 186 -7.81 -16.84 -1.88
CA ARG A 186 -8.55 -17.97 -1.29
C ARG A 186 -9.43 -18.72 -2.29
N SER A 187 -10.00 -18.02 -3.27
CA SER A 187 -10.87 -18.63 -4.28
C SER A 187 -10.15 -19.63 -5.19
N LYS A 188 -8.81 -19.52 -5.32
CA LYS A 188 -7.96 -20.31 -6.22
C LYS A 188 -8.57 -20.51 -7.61
N ARG A 189 -9.29 -19.49 -8.10
CA ARG A 189 -10.02 -19.57 -9.38
C ARG A 189 -9.02 -19.63 -10.53
N VAL A 190 -8.98 -20.78 -11.19
CA VAL A 190 -8.13 -21.04 -12.35
C VAL A 190 -8.59 -20.20 -13.53
N ARG A 191 -7.65 -19.54 -14.21
CA ARG A 191 -7.92 -18.83 -15.47
C ARG A 191 -7.79 -19.81 -16.63
N SER A 192 -8.73 -19.77 -17.58
CA SER A 192 -8.64 -20.57 -18.80
C SER A 192 -7.58 -19.97 -19.72
N ARG A 193 -6.64 -20.80 -20.18
CA ARG A 193 -5.58 -20.42 -21.12
C ARG A 193 -5.48 -21.48 -22.24
N PRO A 194 -5.26 -21.08 -23.50
CA PRO A 194 -4.98 -22.03 -24.58
C PRO A 194 -3.76 -22.91 -24.23
N GLY A 195 -3.85 -24.22 -24.45
CA GLY A 195 -2.76 -25.17 -24.17
C GLY A 195 -2.56 -25.50 -22.69
N GLN A 196 -3.45 -25.05 -21.79
CA GLN A 196 -3.36 -25.38 -20.37
C GLN A 196 -3.69 -26.85 -20.11
N THR A 197 -2.71 -27.60 -19.63
CA THR A 197 -2.85 -29.02 -19.26
C THR A 197 -3.17 -29.22 -17.78
N SER A 198 -2.71 -28.32 -16.91
CA SER A 198 -2.92 -28.39 -15.46
C SER A 198 -4.14 -27.59 -15.00
N LYS A 199 -4.89 -28.14 -14.05
CA LYS A 199 -5.91 -27.41 -13.29
C LYS A 199 -5.33 -26.62 -12.11
N GLN A 200 -4.07 -26.82 -11.77
CA GLN A 200 -3.37 -26.06 -10.74
C GLN A 200 -2.31 -25.19 -11.40
N VAL A 201 -2.58 -23.89 -11.46
CA VAL A 201 -1.63 -22.90 -11.99
C VAL A 201 -1.32 -21.91 -10.86
N PRO A 202 -0.18 -22.04 -10.16
CA PRO A 202 0.16 -21.18 -9.02
C PRO A 202 0.06 -19.68 -9.33
N LEU A 203 0.39 -19.26 -10.56
CA LEU A 203 0.25 -17.87 -11.02
C LEU A 203 -1.17 -17.28 -10.88
N ASP A 204 -2.20 -18.11 -10.79
CA ASP A 204 -3.59 -17.64 -10.63
C ASP A 204 -3.94 -17.28 -9.19
N TYR A 205 -3.18 -17.73 -8.21
CA TYR A 205 -3.56 -17.60 -6.80
C TYR A 205 -2.41 -17.37 -5.81
N SER A 206 -1.16 -17.64 -6.15
CA SER A 206 0.02 -17.35 -5.32
C SER A 206 0.63 -16.01 -5.74
N LEU A 207 0.70 -15.07 -4.80
CA LEU A 207 1.34 -13.78 -5.05
C LEU A 207 2.84 -13.96 -5.31
N HIS A 208 3.50 -14.83 -4.54
CA HIS A 208 4.91 -15.15 -4.72
C HIS A 208 5.18 -15.66 -6.16
N SER A 209 4.45 -16.69 -6.60
CA SER A 209 4.59 -17.23 -7.97
C SER A 209 4.32 -16.17 -9.04
N TYR A 210 3.30 -15.33 -8.85
CA TYR A 210 2.97 -14.26 -9.79
C TYR A 210 4.09 -13.23 -9.91
N LEU A 211 4.73 -12.87 -8.80
CA LEU A 211 5.81 -11.88 -8.75
C LEU A 211 7.12 -12.40 -9.33
N GLU A 212 7.35 -13.72 -9.37
CA GLU A 212 8.53 -14.29 -10.02
C GLU A 212 8.59 -13.98 -11.52
N VAL A 213 7.43 -13.74 -12.16
CA VAL A 213 7.31 -13.59 -13.61
C VAL A 213 6.69 -12.26 -14.05
N ILE A 214 6.35 -11.38 -13.12
CA ILE A 214 5.63 -10.13 -13.42
C ILE A 214 6.46 -9.16 -14.28
N PHE A 215 7.79 -9.19 -14.15
CA PHE A 215 8.70 -8.32 -14.90
C PHE A 215 9.57 -9.14 -15.84
N ARG A 216 9.57 -8.75 -17.13
CA ARG A 216 10.45 -9.34 -18.14
C ARG A 216 11.94 -9.20 -17.79
N ASN A 217 12.33 -8.04 -17.27
CA ASN A 217 13.69 -7.75 -16.81
C ASN A 217 13.63 -7.23 -15.36
N PRO A 218 13.67 -8.11 -14.35
CA PRO A 218 13.53 -7.73 -12.95
C PRO A 218 14.76 -6.94 -12.47
N ARG A 219 14.54 -5.68 -12.08
CA ARG A 219 15.58 -4.80 -11.49
C ARG A 219 15.38 -4.55 -9.99
N MET A 220 14.18 -4.82 -9.48
CA MET A 220 13.79 -4.60 -8.10
C MET A 220 13.86 -5.91 -7.31
N LYS A 221 14.38 -5.86 -6.08
CA LYS A 221 14.29 -6.98 -5.15
C LYS A 221 12.89 -7.00 -4.54
N ILE A 222 12.25 -8.15 -4.52
CA ILE A 222 10.88 -8.32 -4.02
C ILE A 222 10.89 -9.34 -2.89
N THR A 223 10.18 -9.04 -1.82
CA THR A 223 9.94 -9.94 -0.69
C THR A 223 8.46 -10.02 -0.38
N VAL A 224 7.93 -11.21 -0.13
CA VAL A 224 6.55 -11.46 0.30
C VAL A 224 6.58 -12.18 1.63
N GLN A 225 5.89 -11.66 2.64
CA GLN A 225 5.88 -12.23 4.00
C GLN A 225 7.30 -12.54 4.55
N GLY A 226 8.27 -11.67 4.25
CA GLY A 226 9.67 -11.85 4.65
C GLY A 226 10.47 -12.84 3.78
N SER A 227 9.83 -13.58 2.88
CA SER A 227 10.51 -14.48 1.94
C SER A 227 10.88 -13.77 0.65
N LYS A 228 12.13 -13.94 0.22
CA LYS A 228 12.62 -13.38 -1.04
C LYS A 228 11.95 -14.07 -2.24
N VAL A 229 11.55 -13.27 -3.23
CA VAL A 229 11.04 -13.75 -4.52
C VAL A 229 12.22 -13.88 -5.48
N ASN A 230 12.35 -15.03 -6.14
CA ASN A 230 13.38 -15.28 -7.14
C ASN A 230 12.83 -14.95 -8.52
N ALA A 231 12.90 -13.68 -8.91
CA ALA A 231 12.39 -13.26 -10.21
C ALA A 231 13.17 -13.89 -11.37
N HIS A 232 12.44 -14.41 -12.36
CA HIS A 232 12.99 -15.03 -13.57
C HIS A 232 12.94 -14.06 -14.74
N VAL A 233 13.99 -14.08 -15.57
CA VAL A 233 13.98 -13.38 -16.87
C VAL A 233 13.20 -14.24 -17.85
N ILE A 234 12.28 -13.62 -18.61
CA ILE A 234 11.38 -14.29 -19.57
C ILE A 234 11.53 -13.70 -20.97
#